data_AF-A0A7D5M9V9-F1
#
_entry.id   AF-A0A7D5M9V9-F1
#
_cell.length_a   1.000
_cell.length_b   1.000
_cell.length_c   1.000
_cell.angle_alpha   90.00
_cell.angle_beta   90.00
_cell.angle_gamma   90.00
#
_symmetry.space_group_name_H-M   'P 1'
#
loop_
_entity.id
_entity.type
_entity.pdbx_description
1 polymer ?
#
loop_
_entity_poly.entity_id
_entity_poly.type
_entity_poly.pdbx_seq_one_letter_code
_entity_poly.pdbx_strand_id
1 'polypeptide(L)'
;MHLAYAEEIPNSIKNKISSWVSNQRADDFSDAMTSLSNLEILKAKITSKQNIYSLPSYGETTFIKISGKTGEHGEAKYVTLVVVDPDGTKSEYTIPVLESGTYYTMIPLTHNSPKGTYIITAQYEEKRLPESYFYVEYPNAIVPTWVTSVAKWWLEEKITDEDFLAGINYLINNKIIRFGAGDTVQESVLNVSVDGQKAVRRGTTQNISVHVTDAGSPVDGATVFVRVEDYGEDVFEEFNGFTDSRGEYSVSWEISEDFPNLKTLLVYVDVTDGLSSITKVFTFEVYCLCGEPNCKCRT
;
A
#
# COMPACT_ATOMS: atom_id res chain seq x y z
N MET A 1 44.16 4.02 12.64
CA MET A 1 43.55 4.77 11.53
C MET A 1 42.77 3.77 10.71
N HIS A 2 41.47 3.62 11.00
CA HIS A 2 40.62 2.66 10.29
C HIS A 2 40.10 3.37 9.04
N LEU A 3 40.56 2.95 7.87
CA LEU A 3 40.00 3.35 6.59
C LEU A 3 38.65 2.64 6.45
N ALA A 4 37.55 3.38 6.62
CA ALA A 4 36.25 2.90 6.18
C ALA A 4 36.23 3.04 4.65
N TYR A 5 36.15 1.91 3.94
CA TYR A 5 35.85 1.91 2.51
C TYR A 5 34.49 2.60 2.32
N ALA A 6 34.45 3.67 1.52
CA ALA A 6 33.19 4.24 1.06
C ALA A 6 32.46 3.15 0.26
N GLU A 7 31.18 2.91 0.57
CA GLU A 7 30.34 2.02 -0.24
C GLU A 7 30.21 2.63 -1.64
N GLU A 8 30.87 2.02 -2.62
CA GLU A 8 30.81 2.47 -4.01
C GLU A 8 29.39 2.30 -4.57
N ILE A 9 28.89 3.32 -5.25
CA ILE A 9 27.57 3.27 -5.87
C ILE A 9 27.57 2.18 -6.97
N PRO A 10 26.62 1.21 -6.93
CA PRO A 10 26.56 0.14 -7.92
C PRO A 10 26.52 0.63 -9.38
N ASN A 11 27.23 -0.07 -10.27
CA ASN A 11 27.26 0.24 -11.70
C ASN A 11 25.88 0.22 -12.38
N SER A 12 24.95 -0.60 -11.88
CA SER A 12 23.56 -0.60 -12.36
C SER A 12 22.86 0.75 -12.14
N ILE A 13 23.18 1.46 -11.06
CA ILE A 13 22.66 2.79 -10.74
C ILE A 13 23.38 3.86 -11.58
N LYS A 14 24.70 3.77 -11.73
CA LYS A 14 25.48 4.65 -12.63
C LYS A 14 24.95 4.58 -14.07
N ASN A 15 24.61 3.39 -14.55
CA ASN A 15 24.02 3.18 -15.88
C ASN A 15 22.65 3.84 -16.05
N LYS A 16 21.78 3.76 -15.03
CA LYS A 16 20.47 4.46 -15.05
C LYS A 16 20.65 5.98 -15.10
N ILE A 17 21.55 6.52 -14.28
CA ILE A 17 21.86 7.96 -14.30
C ILE A 17 22.49 8.40 -15.63
N SER A 18 23.34 7.56 -16.24
CA SER A 18 23.88 7.81 -17.58
C SER A 18 22.79 7.80 -18.65
N SER A 19 21.84 6.86 -18.59
CA SER A 19 20.68 6.81 -19.47
C SER A 19 19.81 8.06 -19.34
N TRP A 20 19.54 8.48 -18.10
CA TRP A 20 18.82 9.73 -17.83
C TRP A 20 19.53 10.95 -18.45
N VAL A 21 20.84 11.06 -18.26
CA VAL A 21 21.64 12.19 -18.77
C VAL A 21 21.64 12.26 -20.30
N SER A 22 21.70 11.10 -20.97
CA SER A 22 21.72 11.01 -22.43
C SER A 22 20.34 11.19 -23.07
N ASN A 23 19.29 10.67 -22.43
CA ASN A 23 17.96 10.55 -23.03
C ASN A 23 16.89 11.43 -22.37
N GLN A 24 17.24 12.19 -21.32
CA GLN A 24 16.35 13.03 -20.51
C GLN A 24 15.13 12.29 -19.93
N ARG A 25 15.29 10.99 -19.71
CA ARG A 25 14.29 10.08 -19.14
C ARG A 25 14.19 10.24 -17.62
N ALA A 26 13.31 11.13 -17.14
CA ALA A 26 13.20 11.47 -15.72
C ALA A 26 12.86 10.25 -14.81
N ASP A 27 12.26 9.20 -15.39
CA ASP A 27 12.05 7.88 -14.81
C ASP A 27 13.37 7.20 -14.42
N ASP A 28 14.37 7.21 -15.32
CA ASP A 28 15.69 6.60 -15.05
C ASP A 28 16.39 7.25 -13.85
N PHE A 29 16.20 8.56 -13.65
CA PHE A 29 16.69 9.29 -12.49
C PHE A 29 15.92 8.90 -11.21
N SER A 30 14.59 8.87 -11.27
CA SER A 30 13.74 8.48 -10.14
C SER A 30 14.03 7.07 -9.64
N ASP A 31 14.17 6.13 -10.58
CA ASP A 31 14.47 4.74 -10.30
C ASP A 31 15.85 4.58 -9.68
N ALA A 32 16.83 5.36 -10.15
CA ALA A 32 18.16 5.39 -9.58
C ALA A 32 18.14 5.93 -8.14
N MET A 33 17.44 7.02 -7.88
CA MET A 33 17.33 7.60 -6.52
C MET A 33 16.59 6.67 -5.55
N THR A 34 15.52 6.04 -6.02
CA THR A 34 14.78 5.03 -5.23
C THR A 34 15.67 3.81 -4.92
N SER A 35 16.46 3.36 -5.90
CA SER A 35 17.41 2.25 -5.69
C SER A 35 18.49 2.63 -4.67
N LEU A 36 19.05 3.84 -4.74
CA LEU A 36 20.03 4.33 -3.76
C LEU A 36 19.44 4.47 -2.36
N SER A 37 18.18 4.88 -2.26
CA SER A 37 17.46 5.01 -0.99
C SER A 37 17.19 3.64 -0.34
N ASN A 38 16.73 2.66 -1.12
CA ASN A 38 16.47 1.29 -0.66
C ASN A 38 17.74 0.54 -0.23
N LEU A 39 18.89 0.91 -0.79
CA LEU A 39 20.20 0.40 -0.38
C LEU A 39 20.79 1.15 0.81
N GLU A 40 20.07 2.13 1.39
CA GLU A 40 20.51 3.00 2.47
C GLU A 40 21.75 3.86 2.15
N ILE A 41 22.18 3.92 0.89
CA ILE A 41 23.30 4.74 0.39
C ILE A 41 22.89 6.22 0.32
N LEU A 42 21.67 6.50 -0.14
CA LEU A 42 21.08 7.84 -0.11
C LEU A 42 20.36 8.05 1.22
N LYS A 43 20.77 9.09 1.95
CA LYS A 43 20.19 9.43 3.27
C LYS A 43 18.71 9.83 3.20
N ALA A 44 18.26 10.36 2.07
CA ALA A 44 16.84 10.64 1.84
C ALA A 44 16.08 9.32 1.64
N LYS A 45 15.00 9.12 2.42
CA LYS A 45 14.08 7.99 2.26
C LYS A 45 13.04 8.29 1.20
N ILE A 46 12.96 7.45 0.17
CA ILE A 46 12.02 7.57 -0.94
C ILE A 46 11.07 6.36 -0.89
N THR A 47 9.76 6.59 -0.81
CA THR A 47 8.74 5.52 -0.70
C THR A 47 7.86 5.48 -1.95
N SER A 48 7.64 4.29 -2.50
CA SER A 48 6.65 4.07 -3.57
C SER A 48 5.23 4.17 -2.99
N LYS A 49 4.36 4.97 -3.61
CA LYS A 49 2.95 5.12 -3.18
C LYS A 49 2.16 3.87 -3.57
N GLN A 50 1.48 3.20 -2.63
CA GLN A 50 0.65 2.04 -2.93
C GLN A 50 -0.60 2.44 -3.74
N ASN A 51 -1.03 1.56 -4.66
CA ASN A 51 -2.14 1.77 -5.62
C ASN A 51 -1.99 2.95 -6.59
N ILE A 52 -0.80 3.54 -6.70
CA ILE A 52 -0.43 4.52 -7.74
C ILE A 52 0.62 3.88 -8.64
N TYR A 53 0.35 3.86 -9.94
CA TYR A 53 1.22 3.26 -10.94
C TYR A 53 1.66 4.31 -11.95
N SER A 54 2.95 4.38 -12.24
CA SER A 54 3.45 5.22 -13.32
C SER A 54 3.35 4.49 -14.64
N LEU A 55 2.97 5.22 -15.70
CA LEU A 55 3.04 4.71 -17.06
C LEU A 55 4.47 4.27 -17.39
N PRO A 56 4.65 3.08 -18.01
CA PRO A 56 5.98 2.63 -18.43
C PRO A 56 6.47 3.46 -19.62
N SER A 57 7.75 3.34 -19.92
CA SER A 57 8.34 4.06 -21.04
C SER A 57 7.79 3.64 -22.40
N TYR A 58 8.02 4.46 -23.42
CA TYR A 58 7.54 4.19 -24.78
C TYR A 58 8.03 2.83 -25.29
N GLY A 59 7.11 1.97 -25.73
CA GLY A 59 7.39 0.60 -26.17
C GLY A 59 7.50 -0.45 -25.06
N GLU A 60 7.43 -0.04 -23.78
CA GLU A 60 7.40 -0.95 -22.64
C GLU A 60 5.95 -1.24 -22.18
N THR A 61 5.79 -2.35 -21.45
CA THR A 61 4.53 -2.74 -20.81
C THR A 61 4.83 -3.13 -19.38
N THR A 62 4.08 -2.57 -18.44
CA THR A 62 4.09 -3.00 -17.04
C THR A 62 2.77 -3.69 -16.71
N PHE A 63 2.78 -4.56 -15.71
CA PHE A 63 1.62 -5.38 -15.35
C PHE A 63 1.20 -5.08 -13.92
N ILE A 64 -0.03 -4.63 -13.76
CA ILE A 64 -0.65 -4.46 -12.45
C ILE A 64 -1.29 -5.79 -12.05
N LYS A 65 -0.87 -6.36 -10.93
CA LYS A 65 -1.53 -7.52 -10.36
C LYS A 65 -2.80 -7.09 -9.62
N ILE A 66 -3.94 -7.54 -10.11
CA ILE A 66 -5.23 -7.43 -9.41
C ILE A 66 -5.54 -8.81 -8.84
N SER A 67 -5.84 -8.90 -7.55
CA SER A 67 -6.17 -10.17 -6.89
C SER A 67 -7.22 -10.00 -5.81
N GLY A 68 -7.96 -11.05 -5.54
CA GLY A 68 -8.93 -11.10 -4.45
C GLY A 68 -9.27 -12.54 -4.06
N LYS A 69 -10.18 -12.69 -3.12
CA LYS A 69 -10.76 -13.97 -2.72
C LYS A 69 -12.28 -13.92 -2.87
N THR A 70 -12.89 -15.03 -3.26
CA THR A 70 -14.35 -15.16 -3.40
C THR A 70 -15.05 -15.54 -2.09
N GLY A 71 -14.31 -16.04 -1.11
CA GLY A 71 -14.86 -16.56 0.16
C GLY A 71 -15.48 -17.96 0.04
N GLU A 72 -15.39 -18.61 -1.12
CA GLU A 72 -15.87 -19.97 -1.35
C GLU A 72 -14.73 -20.88 -1.84
N HIS A 73 -14.65 -22.10 -1.30
CA HIS A 73 -13.71 -23.13 -1.73
C HIS A 73 -14.40 -24.16 -2.63
N GLY A 74 -13.72 -24.55 -3.72
CA GLY A 74 -13.86 -25.92 -4.21
C GLY A 74 -14.61 -26.19 -5.52
N GLU A 75 -14.95 -25.21 -6.36
CA GLU A 75 -15.43 -25.51 -7.72
C GLU A 75 -14.81 -24.59 -8.79
N ALA A 76 -14.56 -25.14 -9.98
CA ALA A 76 -13.98 -24.44 -11.13
C ALA A 76 -14.94 -23.38 -11.68
N LYS A 77 -15.00 -22.25 -10.98
CA LYS A 77 -15.85 -21.09 -11.29
C LYS A 77 -14.99 -19.90 -11.68
N TYR A 78 -15.64 -18.86 -12.22
CA TYR A 78 -14.97 -17.67 -12.72
C TYR A 78 -15.46 -16.42 -12.00
N VAL A 79 -14.55 -15.47 -11.80
CA VAL A 79 -14.88 -14.08 -11.45
C VAL A 79 -14.88 -13.26 -12.73
N THR A 80 -15.93 -12.48 -12.93
CA THR A 80 -15.97 -11.44 -13.96
C THR A 80 -15.48 -10.14 -13.35
N LEU A 81 -14.32 -9.67 -13.79
CA LEU A 81 -13.73 -8.40 -13.40
C LEU A 81 -13.98 -7.36 -14.49
N VAL A 82 -14.59 -6.24 -14.15
CA VAL A 82 -14.72 -5.08 -15.03
C VAL A 82 -13.80 -3.97 -14.53
N VAL A 83 -12.85 -3.59 -15.37
CA VAL A 83 -11.96 -2.44 -15.17
C VAL A 83 -12.48 -1.30 -16.04
N VAL A 84 -12.85 -0.19 -15.42
CA VAL A 84 -13.23 1.05 -16.09
C VAL A 84 -12.05 1.99 -16.05
N ASP A 85 -11.56 2.39 -17.22
CA ASP A 85 -10.49 3.38 -17.32
C ASP A 85 -11.01 4.81 -17.06
N PRO A 86 -10.11 5.78 -16.82
CA PRO A 86 -10.45 7.19 -16.63
C PRO A 86 -11.28 7.83 -17.73
N ASP A 87 -11.20 7.32 -18.96
CA ASP A 87 -11.96 7.82 -20.11
C ASP A 87 -13.36 7.18 -20.19
N GLY A 88 -13.67 6.25 -19.27
CA GLY A 88 -14.95 5.54 -19.17
C GLY A 88 -15.02 4.26 -19.98
N THR A 89 -13.93 3.85 -20.63
CA THR A 89 -13.86 2.60 -21.39
C THR A 89 -13.85 1.41 -20.44
N LYS A 90 -14.66 0.39 -20.75
CA LYS A 90 -14.76 -0.81 -19.93
C LYS A 90 -13.97 -1.96 -20.57
N SER A 91 -13.16 -2.62 -19.76
CA SER A 91 -12.47 -3.87 -20.09
C SER A 91 -12.95 -4.97 -19.15
N GLU A 92 -13.38 -6.09 -19.70
CA GLU A 92 -13.93 -7.22 -18.94
C GLU A 92 -12.97 -8.41 -18.99
N TYR A 93 -12.74 -9.05 -17.85
CA TYR A 93 -11.85 -10.20 -17.70
C TYR A 93 -12.57 -11.33 -16.96
N THR A 94 -12.53 -12.53 -17.52
CA THR A 94 -13.04 -13.75 -16.89
C THR A 94 -11.87 -14.51 -16.27
N ILE A 95 -11.82 -14.55 -14.93
CA ILE A 95 -10.66 -15.02 -14.18
C ILE A 95 -11.03 -16.33 -13.48
N PRO A 96 -10.29 -17.43 -13.68
CA PRO A 96 -10.55 -18.66 -12.96
C PRO A 96 -10.27 -18.47 -11.47
N VAL A 97 -11.16 -19.03 -10.64
CA VAL A 97 -10.99 -19.09 -9.20
C VAL A 97 -10.19 -20.34 -8.86
N LEU A 98 -9.08 -20.18 -8.14
CA LEU A 98 -8.27 -21.29 -7.66
C LEU A 98 -9.03 -22.09 -6.60
N GLU A 99 -8.63 -23.33 -6.33
CA GLU A 99 -9.21 -24.16 -5.26
C GLU A 99 -9.20 -23.45 -3.89
N SER A 100 -8.21 -22.58 -3.67
CA SER A 100 -8.10 -21.73 -2.49
C SER A 100 -9.13 -20.58 -2.41
N GLY A 101 -10.07 -20.47 -3.35
CA GLY A 101 -11.00 -19.35 -3.47
C GLY A 101 -10.34 -18.05 -3.94
N THR A 102 -9.05 -18.09 -4.31
CA THR A 102 -8.29 -16.92 -4.73
C THR A 102 -8.40 -16.73 -6.24
N TYR A 103 -8.51 -15.49 -6.68
CA TYR A 103 -8.39 -15.11 -8.09
C TYR A 103 -7.35 -14.02 -8.25
N TYR A 104 -6.66 -13.99 -9.38
CA TYR A 104 -5.81 -12.87 -9.75
C TYR A 104 -5.68 -12.75 -11.27
N THR A 105 -5.41 -11.54 -11.73
CA THR A 105 -5.09 -11.24 -13.12
C THR A 105 -4.01 -10.17 -13.19
N MET A 106 -3.42 -10.00 -14.37
CA MET A 106 -2.43 -8.98 -14.67
C MET A 106 -3.04 -8.02 -15.69
N ILE A 107 -3.20 -6.75 -15.31
CA ILE A 107 -3.69 -5.69 -16.19
C ILE A 107 -2.49 -5.01 -16.85
N PRO A 108 -2.34 -5.07 -18.19
CA PRO A 108 -1.24 -4.41 -18.87
C PRO A 108 -1.47 -2.89 -18.89
N LEU A 109 -0.47 -2.14 -18.45
CA LEU A 109 -0.34 -0.71 -18.73
C LEU A 109 0.77 -0.50 -19.75
N THR A 110 0.50 0.36 -20.73
CA THR A 110 1.45 0.81 -21.74
C THR A 110 1.60 2.33 -21.64
N HIS A 111 2.60 2.92 -22.30
CA HIS A 111 2.75 4.38 -22.36
C HIS A 111 1.51 5.14 -22.88
N ASN A 112 0.57 4.46 -23.56
CA ASN A 112 -0.67 5.04 -24.08
C ASN A 112 -1.89 4.80 -23.18
N SER A 113 -1.75 4.07 -22.08
CA SER A 113 -2.86 3.82 -21.18
C SER A 113 -3.38 5.13 -20.57
N PRO A 114 -4.71 5.33 -20.45
CA PRO A 114 -5.26 6.56 -19.89
C PRO A 114 -4.76 6.83 -18.48
N LYS A 115 -4.50 8.09 -18.17
CA LYS A 115 -4.09 8.54 -16.84
C LYS A 115 -5.32 8.89 -16.00
N GLY A 116 -5.26 8.65 -14.70
CA GLY A 116 -6.35 8.92 -13.78
C GLY A 116 -6.76 7.69 -12.98
N THR A 117 -7.93 7.76 -12.35
CA THR A 117 -8.47 6.68 -11.52
C THR A 117 -9.12 5.60 -12.38
N TYR A 118 -8.66 4.37 -12.20
CA TYR A 118 -9.31 3.17 -12.71
C TYR A 118 -10.21 2.59 -11.64
N ILE A 119 -11.42 2.19 -12.03
CA ILE A 119 -12.41 1.57 -11.16
C ILE A 119 -12.45 0.08 -11.47
N ILE A 120 -12.35 -0.73 -10.43
CA ILE A 120 -12.41 -2.18 -10.51
C ILE A 120 -13.67 -2.62 -9.82
N THR A 121 -14.51 -3.33 -10.57
CA THR A 121 -15.68 -4.02 -10.04
C THR A 121 -15.53 -5.50 -10.36
N ALA A 122 -15.87 -6.36 -9.41
CA ALA A 122 -15.83 -7.81 -9.61
C ALA A 122 -17.20 -8.40 -9.30
N GLN A 123 -17.57 -9.40 -10.07
CA GLN A 123 -18.77 -10.18 -9.87
C GLN A 123 -18.40 -11.66 -9.84
N TYR A 124 -18.90 -12.35 -8.84
CA TYR A 124 -18.77 -13.78 -8.69
C TYR A 124 -20.18 -14.34 -8.54
N GLU A 125 -20.59 -15.19 -9.47
CA GLU A 125 -22.00 -15.61 -9.64
C GLU A 125 -22.94 -14.39 -9.75
N GLU A 126 -23.97 -14.31 -8.90
CA GLU A 126 -24.90 -13.18 -8.82
C GLU A 126 -24.47 -12.12 -7.79
N LYS A 127 -23.35 -12.32 -7.08
CA LYS A 127 -22.86 -11.41 -6.04
C LYS A 127 -21.86 -10.42 -6.60
N ARG A 128 -22.14 -9.13 -6.37
CA ARG A 128 -21.17 -8.05 -6.61
C ARG A 128 -20.19 -7.98 -5.44
N LEU A 129 -18.89 -8.05 -5.74
CA LEU A 129 -17.83 -7.85 -4.78
C LEU A 129 -17.55 -6.34 -4.57
N PRO A 130 -16.93 -5.94 -3.44
CA PRO A 130 -16.58 -4.54 -3.20
C PRO A 130 -15.76 -3.94 -4.33
N GLU A 131 -16.00 -2.67 -4.62
CA GLU A 131 -15.24 -1.93 -5.62
C GLU A 131 -13.82 -1.66 -5.12
N SER A 132 -12.86 -1.67 -6.04
CA SER A 132 -11.47 -1.32 -5.78
C SER A 132 -10.99 -0.30 -6.80
N TYR A 133 -9.89 0.39 -6.49
CA TYR A 133 -9.41 1.52 -7.27
C TYR A 133 -7.88 1.49 -7.37
N PHE A 134 -7.34 1.90 -8.52
CA PHE A 134 -5.93 2.28 -8.66
C PHE A 134 -5.81 3.53 -9.51
N TYR A 135 -4.72 4.27 -9.32
CA TYR A 135 -4.46 5.51 -10.05
C TYR A 135 -3.26 5.34 -10.98
N VAL A 136 -3.37 5.85 -12.20
CA VAL A 136 -2.28 5.85 -13.18
C VAL A 136 -1.82 7.28 -13.44
N GLU A 137 -0.51 7.51 -13.30
CA GLU A 137 0.11 8.81 -13.54
C GLU A 137 1.29 8.75 -14.50
N TYR A 138 1.74 9.91 -14.93
CA TYR A 138 3.05 10.00 -15.58
C TYR A 138 4.14 9.60 -14.59
N PRO A 139 5.24 9.00 -15.06
CA PRO A 139 6.42 8.82 -14.22
C PRO A 139 6.91 10.18 -13.73
N ASN A 140 6.93 10.38 -12.41
CA ASN A 140 7.13 11.70 -11.85
C ASN A 140 8.49 11.84 -11.14
N ALA A 141 9.45 12.45 -11.84
CA ALA A 141 10.46 13.28 -11.20
C ALA A 141 10.49 14.66 -11.90
N ILE A 142 10.17 15.73 -11.15
CA ILE A 142 10.42 17.10 -11.58
C ILE A 142 11.87 17.39 -11.22
N VAL A 143 12.75 17.21 -12.19
CA VAL A 143 14.18 17.46 -12.05
C VAL A 143 14.52 18.75 -12.80
N PRO A 144 15.07 19.79 -12.14
CA PRO A 144 15.52 20.98 -12.85
C PRO A 144 16.58 20.60 -13.89
N THR A 145 16.49 21.23 -15.05
CA THR A 145 17.34 20.91 -16.22
C THR A 145 18.83 21.00 -15.90
N TRP A 146 19.24 21.88 -14.99
CA TRP A 146 20.65 22.05 -14.61
C TRP A 146 21.21 20.89 -13.77
N VAL A 147 20.37 20.09 -13.09
CA VAL A 147 20.83 18.94 -12.28
C VAL A 147 21.51 17.88 -13.15
N THR A 148 21.13 17.78 -14.43
CA THR A 148 21.83 16.93 -15.41
C THR A 148 23.31 17.26 -15.53
N SER A 149 23.72 18.51 -15.29
CA SER A 149 25.13 18.91 -15.32
C SER A 149 25.91 18.38 -14.13
N VAL A 150 25.27 18.31 -12.96
CA VAL A 150 25.85 17.71 -11.74
C VAL A 150 26.06 16.21 -11.93
N ALA A 151 25.08 15.53 -12.52
CA ALA A 151 25.21 14.11 -12.86
C ALA A 151 26.26 13.84 -13.94
N LYS A 152 26.42 14.73 -14.93
CA LYS A 152 27.52 14.65 -15.91
C LYS A 152 28.89 14.75 -15.24
N TRP A 153 29.08 15.71 -14.34
CA TRP A 153 30.34 15.84 -13.61
C TRP A 153 30.64 14.62 -12.74
N TRP A 154 29.61 13.99 -12.19
CA TRP A 154 29.77 12.75 -11.44
C TRP A 154 30.18 11.58 -12.34
N LEU A 155 29.50 11.39 -13.48
CA LEU A 155 29.82 10.34 -14.45
C LEU A 155 31.20 10.51 -15.10
N GLU A 156 31.68 11.75 -15.21
CA GLU A 156 33.03 12.08 -15.70
C GLU A 156 34.10 12.06 -14.58
N GLU A 157 33.77 11.58 -13.38
CA GLU A 157 34.65 11.50 -12.20
C GLU A 157 35.23 12.87 -11.77
N LYS A 158 34.56 13.98 -12.12
CA LYS A 158 34.95 15.35 -11.73
C LYS A 158 34.46 15.72 -10.33
N ILE A 159 33.46 15.00 -9.83
CA ILE A 159 33.00 15.06 -8.43
C ILE A 159 32.88 13.62 -7.90
N THR A 160 33.11 13.46 -6.60
CA THR A 160 33.10 12.14 -5.96
C THR A 160 31.67 11.60 -5.78
N ASP A 161 31.54 10.28 -5.55
CA ASP A 161 30.26 9.66 -5.17
C ASP A 161 29.66 10.35 -3.94
N GLU A 162 30.48 10.72 -2.95
CA GLU A 162 30.05 11.45 -1.74
C GLU A 162 29.51 12.85 -2.05
N ASP A 163 30.21 13.62 -2.90
CA ASP A 163 29.79 14.97 -3.30
C ASP A 163 28.50 14.94 -4.11
N PHE A 164 28.37 13.95 -5.02
CA PHE A 164 27.17 13.73 -5.80
C PHE A 164 25.97 13.39 -4.90
N LEU A 165 26.12 12.43 -3.97
CA LEU A 165 25.07 12.05 -3.03
C LEU A 165 24.68 13.20 -2.10
N ALA A 166 25.65 13.97 -1.60
CA ALA A 166 25.40 15.13 -0.76
C ALA A 166 24.61 16.21 -1.53
N GLY A 167 25.00 16.46 -2.78
CA GLY A 167 24.31 17.38 -3.68
C GLY A 167 22.87 16.94 -3.94
N ILE A 168 22.64 15.71 -4.39
CA ILE A 168 21.29 15.22 -4.68
C ILE A 168 20.42 15.17 -3.42
N ASN A 169 20.97 14.73 -2.29
CA ASN A 169 20.27 14.75 -1.00
C ASN A 169 19.86 16.17 -0.62
N TYR A 170 20.73 17.16 -0.80
CA TYR A 170 20.38 18.57 -0.59
C TYR A 170 19.24 19.02 -1.51
N LEU A 171 19.27 18.67 -2.80
CA LEU A 171 18.24 19.09 -3.77
C LEU A 171 16.88 18.44 -3.52
N ILE A 172 16.86 17.20 -3.06
CA ILE A 172 15.64 16.51 -2.63
C ILE A 172 15.11 17.14 -1.34
N ASN A 173 15.95 17.32 -0.32
CA ASN A 173 15.54 17.89 0.97
C ASN A 173 15.04 19.34 0.86
N ASN A 174 15.63 20.11 -0.05
CA ASN A 174 15.21 21.48 -0.36
C ASN A 174 14.14 21.55 -1.45
N LYS A 175 13.64 20.41 -1.91
CA LYS A 175 12.42 20.32 -2.73
C LYS A 175 12.57 21.02 -4.08
N ILE A 176 13.82 20.98 -4.56
CA ILE A 176 14.29 21.45 -5.85
C ILE A 176 14.12 20.32 -6.87
N ILE A 177 14.42 19.09 -6.47
CA ILE A 177 14.02 17.85 -7.16
C ILE A 177 12.80 17.29 -6.43
N ARG A 178 11.74 16.94 -7.18
CA ARG A 178 10.46 16.48 -6.62
C ARG A 178 10.04 15.19 -7.30
N PHE A 179 9.39 14.29 -6.56
CA PHE A 179 8.85 13.04 -7.11
C PHE A 179 7.34 13.01 -6.87
N GLY A 180 6.55 12.83 -7.93
CA GLY A 180 5.07 12.81 -7.85
C GLY A 180 4.43 14.16 -7.50
N ALA A 181 3.17 14.37 -7.88
CA ALA A 181 2.43 15.57 -7.47
C ALA A 181 2.16 15.56 -5.95
N GLY A 182 2.61 16.64 -5.29
CA GLY A 182 2.33 16.98 -3.89
C GLY A 182 3.61 17.16 -3.08
N ASP A 183 4.11 18.40 -2.99
CA ASP A 183 5.38 18.73 -2.34
C ASP A 183 5.15 19.68 -1.14
N THR A 184 5.72 19.36 0.03
CA THR A 184 5.93 20.22 1.24
C THR A 184 4.67 20.47 2.12
N VAL A 185 4.54 20.31 3.45
CA VAL A 185 5.39 20.30 4.68
C VAL A 185 4.67 19.49 5.78
N GLN A 186 5.46 18.93 6.71
CA GLN A 186 5.10 18.14 7.89
C GLN A 186 4.58 16.75 7.55
N GLU A 187 5.34 15.74 7.98
CA GLU A 187 4.86 14.37 8.10
C GLU A 187 3.53 14.43 8.86
N SER A 188 2.42 14.33 8.13
CA SER A 188 1.20 13.84 8.74
C SER A 188 1.29 12.34 8.83
N VAL A 189 2.15 11.84 9.74
CA VAL A 189 2.18 10.42 10.03
C VAL A 189 0.99 10.16 10.90
N LEU A 190 -0.13 9.81 10.26
CA LEU A 190 -1.28 9.23 10.94
C LEU A 190 -0.78 8.05 11.78
N ASN A 191 -0.70 8.27 13.08
CA ASN A 191 -0.38 7.28 14.08
C ASN A 191 -1.71 6.70 14.55
N VAL A 192 -1.91 5.43 14.18
CA VAL A 192 -3.09 4.67 14.56
C VAL A 192 -2.69 3.63 15.59
N SER A 193 -3.31 3.69 16.77
CA SER A 193 -3.27 2.60 17.75
C SER A 193 -4.62 1.91 17.78
N VAL A 194 -4.58 0.58 17.77
CA VAL A 194 -5.76 -0.27 17.87
C VAL A 194 -5.63 -1.05 19.17
N ASP A 195 -6.65 -0.95 20.02
CA ASP A 195 -6.71 -1.64 21.31
C ASP A 195 -8.01 -2.46 21.42
N GLY A 196 -7.94 -3.52 22.22
CA GLY A 196 -9.00 -4.50 22.35
C GLY A 196 -8.59 -5.67 23.24
N GLN A 197 -9.56 -6.48 23.65
CA GLN A 197 -9.25 -7.66 24.46
C GLN A 197 -8.53 -8.70 23.58
N LYS A 198 -7.41 -9.24 24.07
CA LYS A 198 -6.62 -10.26 23.35
C LYS A 198 -7.24 -11.66 23.41
N ALA A 199 -8.19 -11.88 24.32
CA ALA A 199 -8.94 -13.12 24.43
C ALA A 199 -10.37 -12.79 24.87
N VAL A 200 -11.36 -13.29 24.13
CA VAL A 200 -12.79 -12.99 24.32
C VAL A 200 -13.57 -14.30 24.41
N ARG A 201 -14.47 -14.40 25.39
CA ARG A 201 -15.36 -15.56 25.49
C ARG A 201 -16.45 -15.42 24.43
N ARG A 202 -16.75 -16.47 23.68
CA ARG A 202 -17.97 -16.51 22.85
C ARG A 202 -19.23 -16.27 23.70
N GLY A 203 -20.27 -15.70 23.12
CA GLY A 203 -21.45 -15.19 23.82
C GLY A 203 -21.20 -13.88 24.58
N THR A 204 -20.08 -13.19 24.31
CA THR A 204 -19.76 -11.90 24.93
C THR A 204 -19.30 -10.90 23.87
N THR A 205 -19.20 -9.64 24.25
CA THR A 205 -18.88 -8.53 23.34
C THR A 205 -17.37 -8.31 23.24
N GLN A 206 -16.87 -8.21 22.01
CA GLN A 206 -15.55 -7.63 21.75
C GLN A 206 -15.69 -6.14 21.46
N ASN A 207 -14.78 -5.36 22.05
CA ASN A 207 -14.66 -3.94 21.79
C ASN A 207 -13.31 -3.66 21.13
N ILE A 208 -13.32 -2.90 20.04
CA ILE A 208 -12.13 -2.39 19.39
C ILE A 208 -12.17 -0.87 19.45
N SER A 209 -11.11 -0.29 20.00
CA SER A 209 -10.89 1.15 20.07
C SER A 209 -9.73 1.52 19.15
N VAL A 210 -9.98 2.49 18.28
CA VAL A 210 -9.03 3.02 17.31
C VAL A 210 -8.78 4.48 17.67
N HIS A 211 -7.52 4.79 17.99
CA HIS A 211 -7.10 6.16 18.24
C HIS A 211 -6.19 6.63 17.11
N VAL A 212 -6.54 7.77 16.52
CA VAL A 212 -5.87 8.34 15.35
C VAL A 212 -5.30 9.70 15.73
N THR A 213 -3.98 9.82 15.60
CA THR A 213 -3.28 11.10 15.80
C THR A 213 -2.46 11.44 14.59
N ASP A 214 -2.33 12.73 14.33
CA ASP A 214 -1.41 13.30 13.38
C ASP A 214 -0.42 14.19 14.11
N ALA A 215 0.88 13.89 13.99
CA ALA A 215 1.95 14.56 14.72
C ALA A 215 1.68 14.68 16.25
N GLY A 216 0.94 13.69 16.80
CA GLY A 216 0.52 13.63 18.20
C GLY A 216 -0.76 14.40 18.55
N SER A 217 -1.37 15.11 17.59
CA SER A 217 -2.66 15.77 17.75
C SER A 217 -3.80 14.84 17.29
N PRO A 218 -4.93 14.73 18.00
CA PRO A 218 -6.02 13.88 17.55
C PRO A 218 -6.63 14.36 16.22
N VAL A 219 -7.00 13.42 15.36
CA VAL A 219 -7.61 13.71 14.05
C VAL A 219 -9.11 13.55 14.13
N ASP A 220 -9.86 14.64 14.02
CA ASP A 220 -11.33 14.63 13.93
C ASP A 220 -11.78 14.29 12.50
N GLY A 221 -12.74 13.38 12.34
CA GLY A 221 -13.31 13.05 11.05
C GLY A 221 -12.46 12.12 10.15
N ALA A 222 -11.40 11.49 10.67
CA ALA A 222 -10.68 10.46 9.92
C ALA A 222 -11.61 9.27 9.65
N THR A 223 -11.67 8.81 8.40
CA THR A 223 -12.46 7.65 8.00
C THR A 223 -11.77 6.38 8.52
N VAL A 224 -12.49 5.59 9.29
CA VAL A 224 -12.02 4.30 9.83
C VAL A 224 -12.89 3.19 9.26
N PHE A 225 -12.25 2.18 8.68
CA PHE A 225 -12.86 0.95 8.24
C PHE A 225 -12.27 -0.21 9.05
N VAL A 226 -13.12 -0.97 9.72
CA VAL A 226 -12.73 -2.12 10.53
C VAL A 226 -13.32 -3.37 9.91
N ARG A 227 -12.48 -4.34 9.56
CA ARG A 227 -12.88 -5.66 9.08
C ARG A 227 -12.38 -6.73 10.04
N VAL A 228 -13.29 -7.57 10.51
CA VAL A 228 -12.98 -8.74 11.35
C VAL A 228 -13.03 -9.99 10.48
N GLU A 229 -11.91 -10.69 10.36
CA GLU A 229 -11.81 -11.90 9.54
C GLU A 229 -10.98 -13.01 10.20
N ASP A 230 -11.14 -14.22 9.68
CA ASP A 230 -10.31 -15.38 10.03
C ASP A 230 -9.34 -15.69 8.90
N TYR A 231 -8.15 -15.08 8.93
CA TYR A 231 -7.05 -15.30 7.96
C TYR A 231 -7.49 -15.29 6.47
N GLY A 232 -8.51 -14.49 6.16
CA GLY A 232 -9.14 -14.39 4.85
C GLY A 232 -9.90 -15.63 4.38
N GLU A 233 -10.37 -16.49 5.30
CA GLU A 233 -11.39 -17.52 5.07
C GLU A 233 -12.79 -16.86 5.14
N ASP A 234 -13.15 -16.33 6.31
CA ASP A 234 -14.45 -15.72 6.57
C ASP A 234 -14.31 -14.27 7.05
N VAL A 235 -15.21 -13.38 6.59
CA VAL A 235 -15.40 -12.04 7.15
C VAL A 235 -16.63 -12.07 8.06
N PHE A 236 -16.44 -11.73 9.34
CA PHE A 236 -17.49 -11.79 10.34
C PHE A 236 -18.24 -10.49 10.47
N GLU A 237 -17.49 -9.38 10.52
CA GLU A 237 -18.05 -8.06 10.76
C GLU A 237 -17.28 -7.01 9.96
N GLU A 238 -18.00 -6.02 9.47
CA GLU A 238 -17.43 -4.83 8.83
C GLU A 238 -18.09 -3.59 9.42
N PHE A 239 -17.25 -2.64 9.84
CA PHE A 239 -17.70 -1.36 10.36
C PHE A 239 -17.00 -0.24 9.61
N ASN A 240 -17.73 0.84 9.39
CA ASN A 240 -17.17 2.07 8.86
C ASN A 240 -17.67 3.25 9.69
N GLY A 241 -16.83 4.27 9.82
CA GLY A 241 -17.21 5.48 10.54
C GLY A 241 -16.11 6.53 10.50
N PHE A 242 -16.26 7.50 11.40
CA PHE A 242 -15.35 8.64 11.50
C PHE A 242 -14.90 8.80 12.95
N THR A 243 -13.66 9.22 13.16
CA THR A 243 -13.16 9.58 14.49
C THR A 243 -13.86 10.83 15.03
N ASP A 244 -14.01 10.90 16.36
CA ASP A 244 -14.50 12.08 17.06
C ASP A 244 -13.42 13.17 17.21
N SER A 245 -13.77 14.29 17.85
CA SER A 245 -12.85 15.41 18.10
C SER A 245 -11.65 15.08 19.01
N ARG A 246 -11.63 13.89 19.61
CA ARG A 246 -10.49 13.33 20.38
C ARG A 246 -9.72 12.27 19.59
N GLY A 247 -10.00 12.12 18.29
CA GLY A 247 -9.34 11.15 17.42
C GLY A 247 -9.78 9.72 17.67
N GLU A 248 -10.90 9.51 18.37
CA GLU A 248 -11.34 8.18 18.78
C GLU A 248 -12.45 7.65 17.87
N TYR A 249 -12.34 6.38 17.51
CA TYR A 249 -13.43 5.58 16.95
C TYR A 249 -13.51 4.26 17.72
N SER A 250 -14.71 3.78 18.02
CA SER A 250 -14.88 2.51 18.73
C SER A 250 -16.05 1.73 18.17
N VAL A 251 -15.85 0.43 18.06
CA VAL A 251 -16.86 -0.53 17.61
C VAL A 251 -16.97 -1.66 18.61
N SER A 252 -18.18 -2.15 18.77
CA SER A 252 -18.53 -3.20 19.71
C SER A 252 -19.47 -4.17 19.03
N TRP A 253 -19.17 -5.46 19.11
CA TRP A 253 -20.04 -6.49 18.55
C TRP A 253 -20.02 -7.74 19.41
N GLU A 254 -21.09 -8.52 19.33
CA GLU A 254 -21.23 -9.77 20.05
C GLU A 254 -20.56 -10.91 19.29
N ILE A 255 -19.72 -11.68 19.99
CA ILE A 255 -19.18 -12.93 19.45
C ILE A 255 -20.25 -14.01 19.66
N SER A 256 -20.79 -14.58 18.57
CA SER A 256 -21.83 -15.60 18.63
C SER A 256 -21.50 -16.75 19.60
N GLU A 257 -22.47 -17.24 20.38
CA GLU A 257 -22.31 -18.41 21.25
C GLU A 257 -21.94 -19.70 20.48
N ASP A 258 -22.31 -19.75 19.20
CA ASP A 258 -22.02 -20.87 18.31
C ASP A 258 -20.64 -20.77 17.63
N PHE A 259 -19.84 -19.74 17.97
CA PHE A 259 -18.55 -19.50 17.33
C PHE A 259 -17.62 -20.71 17.49
N PRO A 260 -16.98 -21.19 16.40
CA PRO A 260 -16.12 -22.35 16.43
C PRO A 260 -14.91 -22.14 17.36
N ASN A 261 -14.56 -23.19 18.11
CA ASN A 261 -13.63 -23.09 19.22
C ASN A 261 -12.17 -22.80 18.80
N LEU A 262 -11.45 -22.00 19.60
CA LEU A 262 -10.00 -21.72 19.53
C LEU A 262 -9.54 -21.13 18.18
N LYS A 263 -10.32 -20.20 17.61
CA LYS A 263 -9.90 -19.43 16.45
C LYS A 263 -9.32 -18.07 16.85
N THR A 264 -8.27 -17.66 16.16
CA THR A 264 -7.69 -16.32 16.26
C THR A 264 -8.29 -15.49 15.14
N LEU A 265 -8.93 -14.37 15.50
CA LEU A 265 -9.46 -13.42 14.53
C LEU A 265 -8.48 -12.28 14.30
N LEU A 266 -8.39 -11.84 13.05
CA LEU A 266 -7.68 -10.63 12.66
C LEU A 266 -8.67 -9.50 12.47
N VAL A 267 -8.33 -8.36 13.01
CA VAL A 267 -9.06 -7.11 12.86
C VAL A 267 -8.17 -6.19 12.03
N TYR A 268 -8.49 -6.06 10.75
CA TYR A 268 -7.89 -5.08 9.87
C TYR A 268 -8.55 -3.73 10.10
N VAL A 269 -7.75 -2.71 10.36
CA VAL A 269 -8.19 -1.34 10.60
C VAL A 269 -7.52 -0.45 9.58
N ASP A 270 -8.28 -0.05 8.56
CA ASP A 270 -7.86 0.89 7.54
C ASP A 270 -8.33 2.29 7.93
N VAL A 271 -7.40 3.23 8.03
CA VAL A 271 -7.69 4.63 8.39
C VAL A 271 -7.21 5.55 7.30
N THR A 272 -8.03 6.54 6.93
CA THR A 272 -7.65 7.63 6.04
C THR A 272 -8.21 8.96 6.52
N ASP A 273 -7.41 10.02 6.48
CA ASP A 273 -7.86 11.40 6.72
C ASP A 273 -8.25 12.12 5.41
N GLY A 274 -8.32 11.38 4.28
CA GLY A 274 -8.56 11.92 2.95
C GLY A 274 -7.30 12.40 2.22
N LEU A 275 -6.15 12.41 2.89
CA LEU A 275 -4.84 12.80 2.34
C LEU A 275 -3.80 11.66 2.47
N SER A 276 -3.80 10.98 3.61
CA SER A 276 -2.90 9.90 4.05
C SER A 276 -3.72 8.68 4.47
N SER A 277 -3.12 7.48 4.40
CA SER A 277 -3.79 6.26 4.87
C SER A 277 -2.83 5.28 5.57
N ILE A 278 -3.35 4.52 6.53
CA ILE A 278 -2.62 3.52 7.29
C ILE A 278 -3.50 2.33 7.63
N THR A 279 -2.94 1.12 7.47
CA THR A 279 -3.57 -0.13 7.89
C THR A 279 -2.89 -0.67 9.13
N LYS A 280 -3.67 -1.03 10.14
CA LYS A 280 -3.23 -1.78 11.33
C LYS A 280 -3.94 -3.12 11.38
N VAL A 281 -3.25 -4.10 11.98
CA VAL A 281 -3.83 -5.42 12.25
C VAL A 281 -3.76 -5.66 13.74
N PHE A 282 -4.92 -5.92 14.33
CA PHE A 282 -5.05 -6.40 15.70
C PHE A 282 -5.51 -7.86 15.68
N THR A 283 -5.13 -8.65 16.68
CA THR A 283 -5.52 -10.06 16.75
C THR A 283 -6.04 -10.39 18.14
N PHE A 284 -7.06 -11.25 18.21
CA PHE A 284 -7.57 -11.79 19.47
C PHE A 284 -8.03 -13.24 19.35
N GLU A 285 -7.95 -13.97 20.44
CA GLU A 285 -8.41 -15.36 20.55
C GLU A 285 -9.87 -15.40 21.00
N VAL A 286 -10.70 -16.19 20.31
CA VAL A 286 -12.03 -16.55 20.81
C VAL A 286 -11.93 -17.87 21.59
N TYR A 287 -12.44 -17.87 22.82
CA TYR A 287 -12.46 -19.05 23.68
C TYR A 287 -13.85 -19.37 24.21
N CYS A 288 -14.01 -20.61 24.68
CA CYS A 288 -15.22 -21.11 25.33
C CYS A 288 -14.86 -21.81 26.64
N LEU A 289 -15.84 -22.00 27.53
CA LEU A 289 -15.60 -22.70 28.80
C LEU A 289 -15.76 -24.22 28.64
N CYS A 290 -14.90 -24.95 29.36
CA CYS A 290 -15.00 -26.40 29.48
C CYS A 290 -16.38 -26.85 29.93
N GLY A 291 -17.02 -27.73 29.14
CA GLY A 291 -18.36 -28.23 29.38
C GLY A 291 -19.46 -27.56 28.54
N GLU A 292 -19.14 -26.49 27.81
CA GLU A 292 -20.08 -25.91 26.84
C GLU A 292 -20.14 -26.76 25.54
N PRO A 293 -21.30 -26.80 24.85
CA PRO A 293 -21.45 -27.51 23.58
C PRO A 293 -20.41 -27.06 22.54
N ASN A 294 -19.82 -28.01 21.80
CA ASN A 294 -18.79 -27.77 20.78
C ASN A 294 -17.50 -27.09 21.30
N CYS A 295 -17.27 -27.08 22.62
CA CYS A 295 -16.06 -26.55 23.23
C CYS A 295 -15.03 -27.67 23.52
N LYS A 296 -13.81 -27.53 23.01
CA LYS A 296 -12.66 -28.37 23.37
C LYS A 296 -11.85 -27.65 24.47
N CYS A 297 -11.70 -28.31 25.61
CA CYS A 297 -10.82 -27.85 26.68
C CYS A 297 -9.36 -27.83 26.20
N ARG A 298 -8.64 -26.72 26.45
CA ARG A 298 -7.17 -26.74 26.43
C ARG A 298 -6.73 -27.69 27.56
N THR A 299 -6.13 -28.83 27.19
CA THR A 299 -5.44 -29.75 28.11
C THR A 299 -4.13 -29.16 28.59
#